data_AF-A0A1M5D6V3-F1
#
_entry.id   AF-A0A1M5D6V3-F1
#
_cell.length_a   1.000
_cell.length_b   1.000
_cell.length_c   1.000
_cell.angle_alpha   90.00
_cell.angle_beta   90.00
_cell.angle_gamma   90.00
#
_symmetry.space_group_name_H-M   'P 1'
#
loop_
_entity.id
_entity.type
_entity.pdbx_description
1 polymer ?
#
loop_
_entity_poly.entity_id
_entity_poly.type
_entity_poly.pdbx_seq_one_letter_code
_entity_poly.pdbx_strand_id
1 'polypeptide(L)'
;MSKFDFDIFYGGYDNLAVSKEKYSKEQAIEIAKRELEYSGKQNQVYLAIGNGYARHRAGRNEDGECCVGWWLEYKEHKRSCPCWAFHVTPNDKEHFFKYYEYIPLNWN
;
A
#
# COMPACT_ATOMS: atom_id res chain seq x y z
N MET A 1 14.53 0.25 -15.50
CA MET A 1 14.09 -0.68 -14.44
C MET A 1 13.87 0.13 -13.18
N SER A 2 12.62 0.19 -12.71
CA SER A 2 12.31 0.77 -11.41
C SER A 2 13.06 0.03 -10.31
N LYS A 3 13.66 0.80 -9.38
CA LYS A 3 14.31 0.25 -8.19
C LYS A 3 13.29 -0.19 -7.12
N PHE A 4 12.04 0.26 -7.23
CA PHE A 4 11.02 0.00 -6.23
C PHE A 4 10.61 -1.47 -6.24
N ASP A 5 10.60 -2.11 -5.06
CA ASP A 5 10.21 -3.50 -4.88
C ASP A 5 8.88 -3.56 -4.14
N PHE A 6 8.92 -3.31 -2.84
CA PHE A 6 7.81 -2.92 -2.01
C PHE A 6 8.36 -2.09 -0.85
N ASP A 7 7.50 -1.33 -0.18
CA ASP A 7 7.86 -0.60 1.04
C ASP A 7 6.64 -0.41 1.93
N ILE A 8 6.88 -0.26 3.23
CA ILE A 8 5.84 0.01 4.23
C ILE A 8 5.81 1.51 4.47
N PHE A 9 4.63 2.09 4.31
CA PHE A 9 4.40 3.52 4.44
C PHE A 9 3.65 3.82 5.75
N TYR A 10 4.01 4.94 6.37
CA TYR A 10 3.42 5.42 7.60
C TYR A 10 2.85 6.83 7.37
N GLY A 11 1.75 7.16 8.06
CA GLY A 11 1.08 8.45 7.97
C GLY A 11 0.18 8.67 6.76
N GLY A 12 0.11 7.68 5.88
CA GLY A 12 -0.84 7.63 4.77
C GLY A 12 -2.07 6.78 5.11
N TYR A 13 -3.01 6.74 4.16
CA TYR A 13 -4.15 5.82 4.22
C TYR A 13 -3.72 4.38 3.95
N ASP A 14 -2.79 4.20 3.00
CA ASP A 14 -2.22 2.90 2.67
C ASP A 14 -0.94 2.63 3.44
N ASN A 15 -0.80 1.40 3.93
CA ASN A 15 0.31 0.96 4.76
C ASN A 15 1.42 0.27 3.98
N LEU A 16 1.13 -0.27 2.81
CA LEU A 16 2.11 -0.99 2.00
C LEU A 16 1.90 -0.65 0.53
N ALA A 17 2.99 -0.55 -0.22
CA ALA A 17 2.89 -0.56 -1.67
C ALA A 17 3.86 -1.55 -2.31
N VAL A 18 3.41 -2.27 -3.34
CA VAL A 18 4.17 -3.29 -4.06
C VAL A 18 4.25 -2.94 -5.54
N SER A 19 5.44 -3.05 -6.14
CA SER A 19 5.70 -2.69 -7.53
C SER A 19 4.93 -3.55 -8.53
N LYS A 20 4.16 -2.92 -9.42
CA LYS A 20 3.46 -3.60 -10.52
C LYS A 20 4.39 -4.06 -11.64
N GLU A 21 5.58 -3.47 -11.70
CA GLU A 21 6.57 -3.81 -12.73
C GLU A 21 7.32 -5.09 -12.39
N LYS A 22 7.28 -5.54 -11.13
CA LYS A 22 8.04 -6.69 -10.65
C LYS A 22 7.16 -7.85 -10.17
N TYR A 23 5.98 -7.55 -9.65
CA TYR A 23 5.09 -8.54 -9.07
C TYR A 23 3.75 -8.56 -9.79
N SER A 24 3.20 -9.77 -9.95
CA SER A 24 1.78 -9.92 -10.30
C SER A 24 0.92 -9.42 -9.14
N LYS A 25 -0.37 -9.18 -9.41
CA LYS A 25 -1.31 -8.78 -8.37
C LYS A 25 -1.43 -9.85 -7.28
N GLU A 26 -1.42 -11.13 -7.66
CA GLU A 26 -1.49 -12.28 -6.75
C GLU A 26 -0.26 -12.31 -5.83
N GLN A 27 0.95 -12.14 -6.40
CA GLN A 27 2.18 -12.07 -5.61
C GLN A 27 2.18 -10.88 -4.65
N ALA A 28 1.70 -9.71 -5.11
CA ALA A 28 1.58 -8.53 -4.28
C ALA A 28 0.59 -8.73 -3.11
N ILE A 29 -0.51 -9.46 -3.33
CA ILE A 29 -1.45 -9.84 -2.28
C ILE A 29 -0.78 -10.77 -1.25
N GLU A 30 0.04 -11.73 -1.67
CA GLU A 30 0.77 -12.59 -0.74
C GLU A 30 1.78 -11.82 0.11
N ILE A 31 2.52 -10.91 -0.52
CA ILE A 31 3.42 -9.98 0.19
C ILE A 31 2.59 -9.14 1.19
N ALA A 32 1.47 -8.58 0.76
CA ALA A 32 0.62 -7.77 1.63
C ALA A 32 0.07 -8.54 2.82
N LYS A 33 -0.40 -9.77 2.62
CA LYS A 33 -0.87 -10.64 3.71
C LYS A 33 0.24 -10.94 4.72
N ARG A 34 1.47 -11.14 4.25
CA ARG A 34 2.64 -11.44 5.07
C ARG A 34 3.17 -10.21 5.81
N GLU A 35 3.27 -9.06 5.15
CA GLU A 35 3.89 -7.87 5.74
C GLU A 35 2.91 -7.09 6.61
N LEU A 36 1.61 -7.12 6.28
CA LEU A 36 0.55 -6.54 7.10
C LEU A 36 0.02 -7.53 8.14
N GLU A 37 0.80 -8.57 8.49
CA GLU A 37 0.40 -9.67 9.39
C GLU A 37 -0.25 -9.11 10.67
N TYR A 38 -1.58 -9.18 10.69
CA TYR A 38 -2.38 -8.51 11.69
C TYR A 38 -2.39 -9.36 12.95
N SER A 39 -1.44 -9.09 13.86
CA SER A 39 -1.36 -9.74 15.18
C SER A 39 -2.52 -9.41 16.13
N GLY A 40 -3.55 -8.68 15.67
CA GLY A 40 -4.62 -8.13 16.49
C GLY A 40 -6.00 -8.68 16.16
N LYS A 41 -6.38 -9.79 16.79
CA LYS A 41 -7.77 -10.11 17.22
C LYS A 41 -8.90 -9.23 16.66
N GLN A 42 -9.30 -9.36 15.39
CA GLN A 42 -10.61 -8.86 14.95
C GLN A 42 -11.20 -9.80 13.90
N ASN A 43 -12.38 -10.32 14.22
CA ASN A 43 -13.23 -11.05 13.30
C ASN A 43 -13.51 -10.15 12.09
N GLN A 44 -13.17 -10.64 10.89
CA GLN A 44 -13.43 -10.03 9.58
C GLN A 44 -12.65 -8.74 9.30
N VAL A 45 -11.42 -8.90 8.85
CA VAL A 45 -10.61 -7.83 8.26
C VAL A 45 -10.59 -8.03 6.75
N TYR A 46 -10.73 -6.94 5.98
CA TYR A 46 -10.54 -6.92 4.54
C TYR A 46 -9.17 -6.37 4.20
N LEU A 47 -8.51 -6.97 3.21
CA LEU A 47 -7.36 -6.39 2.56
C LEU A 47 -7.86 -5.52 1.41
N ALA A 48 -7.71 -4.22 1.56
CA ALA A 48 -8.06 -3.26 0.53
C ALA A 48 -6.87 -3.08 -0.43
N ILE A 49 -7.16 -3.08 -1.73
CA ILE A 49 -6.18 -3.01 -2.81
C ILE A 49 -6.52 -1.84 -3.72
N GLY A 50 -5.62 -0.87 -3.78
CA GLY A 50 -5.73 0.32 -4.61
C GLY A 50 -4.62 0.42 -5.65
N ASN A 51 -4.79 1.40 -6.54
CA ASN A 51 -3.75 1.84 -7.46
C ASN A 51 -3.00 3.02 -6.85
N GLY A 52 -1.68 2.95 -6.82
CA GLY A 52 -0.83 4.05 -6.38
C GLY A 52 0.44 4.17 -7.21
N TYR A 53 1.26 5.14 -6.84
CA TYR A 53 2.55 5.40 -7.45
C TYR A 53 3.61 5.63 -6.38
N ALA A 54 4.64 4.80 -6.35
CA ALA A 54 5.79 4.99 -5.48
C ALA A 54 6.82 5.90 -6.18
N ARG A 55 7.30 6.93 -5.47
CA ARG A 55 8.29 7.86 -6.00
C ARG A 55 9.39 8.12 -4.99
N HIS A 56 10.64 7.91 -5.43
CA HIS A 56 11.80 8.24 -4.61
C HIS A 56 12.12 9.73 -4.73
N ARG A 57 11.95 10.49 -3.64
CA ARG A 57 12.26 11.93 -3.60
C ARG A 57 12.56 12.41 -2.18
N ALA A 58 13.05 13.66 -2.07
CA ALA A 58 13.04 14.38 -0.81
C ALA A 58 11.61 14.78 -0.42
N GLY A 59 11.27 14.69 0.85
CA GLY A 59 9.98 15.08 1.43
C GLY A 59 10.09 15.35 2.92
N ARG A 60 8.94 15.64 3.56
CA ARG A 60 8.84 15.73 5.02
C ARG A 60 7.97 14.61 5.54
N ASN A 61 8.42 13.93 6.59
CA ASN A 61 7.62 12.95 7.31
C ASN A 61 6.58 13.65 8.21
N GLU A 62 5.81 12.87 8.97
CA GLU A 62 4.78 13.39 9.88
C GLU A 62 5.35 14.26 11.01
N ASP A 63 6.60 14.00 11.42
CA ASP A 63 7.32 14.80 12.42
C ASP A 63 7.91 16.09 11.84
N GLY A 64 7.73 16.35 10.55
CA GLY A 64 8.24 17.52 9.84
C GLY A 64 9.73 17.45 9.48
N GLU A 65 10.38 16.30 9.71
CA GLU A 65 11.78 16.07 9.38
C GLU A 65 11.96 15.85 7.88
N CYS A 66 13.04 16.39 7.33
CA CYS A 66 13.38 16.21 5.92
C CYS A 66 13.98 14.81 5.69
N CYS A 67 13.28 13.96 4.95
CA CYS A 67 13.72 12.61 4.60
C CYS A 67 13.81 12.44 3.07
N VAL A 68 14.76 11.61 2.62
CA VAL A 68 14.84 11.18 1.23
C VAL A 68 14.54 9.69 1.19
N GLY A 69 13.46 9.32 0.51
CA GLY A 69 12.98 7.94 0.49
C GLY A 69 11.84 7.74 -0.51
N TRP A 70 11.19 6.59 -0.42
CA TRP A 70 9.99 6.31 -1.20
C TRP A 70 8.78 6.99 -0.58
N TRP A 71 7.97 7.61 -1.43
CA TRP A 71 6.70 8.21 -1.06
C TRP A 71 5.60 7.57 -1.89
N LEU A 72 4.51 7.19 -1.24
CA LEU A 72 3.31 6.75 -1.93
C LEU A 72 2.48 7.96 -2.34
N GLU A 73 2.18 8.07 -3.63
CA GLU A 73 1.44 9.17 -4.22
C GLU A 73 0.26 8.59 -5.04
N TYR A 74 -0.90 9.25 -4.99
CA TYR A 74 -2.10 8.84 -5.74
C TYR A 74 -2.19 9.45 -7.14
N LYS A 75 -1.16 10.21 -7.55
CA LYS A 75 -1.05 10.83 -8.87
C LYS A 75 0.26 10.42 -9.51
N GLU A 76 0.22 10.18 -10.80
CA GLU A 76 1.42 9.87 -11.57
C GLU A 76 2.29 11.12 -11.74
N HIS A 77 3.59 10.96 -11.53
CA HIS A 77 4.60 11.98 -11.77
C HIS A 77 5.77 11.40 -12.56
N LYS A 78 6.67 12.28 -13.01
CA LYS A 78 7.89 11.87 -13.69
C LYS A 78 8.73 10.97 -12.77
N ARG A 79 9.05 9.76 -13.23
CA ARG A 79 9.77 8.70 -12.48
C ARG A 79 8.96 8.07 -11.34
N SER A 80 7.64 8.20 -11.38
CA SER A 80 6.76 7.39 -10.55
C SER A 80 6.82 5.93 -10.99
N CYS A 81 6.74 5.04 -10.01
CA CYS A 81 6.70 3.60 -10.21
C CYS A 81 5.28 3.14 -9.88
N PRO A 82 4.52 2.59 -10.84
CA PRO A 82 3.16 2.13 -10.56
C PRO A 82 3.19 0.98 -9.54
N CYS A 83 2.38 1.09 -8.49
CA CYS A 83 2.31 0.11 -7.42
C CYS A 83 0.86 -0.26 -7.07
N TRP A 84 0.69 -1.46 -6.53
CA TRP A 84 -0.50 -1.84 -5.77
C TRP A 84 -0.33 -1.27 -4.37
N ALA A 85 -1.29 -0.46 -3.93
CA ALA A 85 -1.34 0.08 -2.58
C ALA A 85 -2.27 -0.79 -1.73
N PHE A 86 -1.87 -1.08 -0.50
CA PHE A 86 -2.57 -1.98 0.40
C PHE A 86 -2.74 -1.36 1.77
N HIS A 87 -3.90 -1.62 2.37
CA HIS A 87 -4.14 -1.46 3.79
C HIS A 87 -5.16 -2.50 4.26
N VAL A 88 -5.21 -2.68 5.58
CA VAL A 88 -6.17 -3.54 6.24
C VAL A 88 -7.27 -2.68 6.85
N THR A 89 -8.52 -3.11 6.68
CA THR A 89 -9.68 -2.39 7.20
C THR A 89 -10.76 -3.37 7.67
N PRO A 90 -11.49 -3.07 8.76
CA PRO A 90 -12.65 -3.87 9.16
C PRO A 90 -13.88 -3.63 8.26
N ASN A 91 -13.84 -2.67 7.33
CA ASN A 91 -14.99 -2.26 6.52
C ASN A 91 -14.68 -2.33 5.02
N ASP A 92 -15.51 -3.03 4.25
CA ASP A 92 -15.42 -3.15 2.79
C ASP A 92 -16.04 -1.97 2.03
N LYS A 93 -16.58 -0.98 2.73
CA LYS A 93 -17.27 0.20 2.17
C LYS A 93 -16.65 1.50 2.63
N GLU A 94 -15.35 1.64 2.48
CA GLU A 94 -14.72 2.90 2.84
C GLU A 94 -15.04 3.99 1.81
N HIS A 95 -15.55 5.12 2.29
CA HIS A 95 -16.10 6.17 1.43
C HIS A 95 -15.03 6.97 0.67
N PHE A 96 -13.76 6.87 1.05
CA PHE A 96 -12.70 7.76 0.57
C PHE A 96 -12.14 7.38 -0.80
N PHE A 97 -12.12 6.09 -1.16
CA PHE A 97 -11.54 5.66 -2.44
C PHE A 97 -12.45 4.68 -3.19
N LYS A 98 -13.18 5.20 -4.18
CA LYS A 98 -14.18 4.45 -4.98
C LYS A 98 -13.62 3.34 -5.88
N TYR A 99 -12.30 3.14 -5.91
CA TYR A 99 -11.62 2.22 -6.83
C TYR A 99 -10.82 1.13 -6.12
N TYR A 100 -11.05 0.94 -4.82
CA TYR A 100 -10.39 -0.12 -4.08
C TYR A 100 -11.15 -1.42 -4.23
N GLU A 101 -10.39 -2.50 -4.37
CA GLU A 101 -10.89 -3.87 -4.30
C GLU A 101 -10.67 -4.40 -2.89
N TYR A 102 -11.69 -4.99 -2.29
CA TYR A 102 -11.62 -5.51 -0.93
C TYR A 102 -11.63 -7.04 -0.96
N ILE A 103 -10.58 -7.66 -0.42
CA ILE A 103 -10.47 -9.11 -0.29
C ILE A 103 -10.71 -9.50 1.17
N PRO A 104 -11.72 -10.31 1.49
CA PRO A 104 -11.92 -10.78 2.86
C PRO A 104 -10.73 -11.64 3.29
N LEU A 105 -10.12 -11.28 4.43
CA LEU A 105 -9.12 -12.09 5.09
C LEU A 105 -9.83 -13.03 6.06
N ASN A 106 -10.23 -14.19 5.57
CA ASN A 106 -10.68 -15.27 6.44
C ASN A 106 -9.44 -15.94 7.04
N TRP A 107 -9.16 -15.64 8.31
CA TRP A 107 -8.21 -16.39 9.10
C TRP A 107 -8.91 -17.67 9.58
N ASN A 108 -8.59 -18.80 8.96
CA ASN A 108 -9.01 -20.14 9.42
C ASN A 108 -8.03 -20.65 10.48
#